data_AF-W2QP21-F1
#
_entry.id   AF-W2QP21-F1
#
_cell.length_a   1.000
_cell.length_b   1.000
_cell.length_c   1.000
_cell.angle_alpha   90.00
_cell.angle_beta   90.00
_cell.angle_gamma   90.00
#
_symmetry.space_group_name_H-M   'P 1'
#
loop_
_entity.id
_entity.type
_entity.pdbx_description
1 polymer ?
#
loop_
_entity_poly.entity_id
_entity_poly.type
_entity_poly.pdbx_seq_one_letter_code
_entity_poly.pdbx_strand_id
1 'polypeptide(L)'
;MSQRDASGESLEDFAVNGSTFREIAHKLWEHFGHHVKGRAVKHNGIWSLEPPAEDQWQKMMQLKLNKHLVDSTKTEAAWNQWLVSSRGKTVKLLIFKYGMALTKAKDLDNFEATCIRPRETDRAGATAEVSLREVANELEAHWGSRFQATTVTWRLWANHITRNLNRSNWREKLLQPPPVHIVQLLRASATQVEQRMANLTRSARMAQDCVVGSLAAYEALHQEWTAFGERSQRDWAAFGQRLAAHKENLTSKQNAIDAFLGDLELIPIAEVVDPLPLIENIDDFEHAE
;
A
#
# COMPACT_ATOMS: atom_id res chain seq x y z
N MET A 1 -20.73 -11.55 -56.56
CA MET A 1 -19.96 -11.17 -55.36
C MET A 1 -20.94 -10.75 -54.30
N SER A 2 -20.92 -11.38 -53.12
CA SER A 2 -21.76 -10.95 -52.01
C SER A 2 -21.30 -9.56 -51.57
N GLN A 3 -22.23 -8.68 -51.16
CA GLN A 3 -21.93 -7.36 -50.60
C GLN A 3 -20.89 -7.43 -49.45
N ARG A 4 -20.78 -8.60 -48.79
CA ARG A 4 -19.75 -8.95 -47.79
C ARG A 4 -18.31 -8.88 -48.30
N ASP A 5 -18.05 -9.18 -49.56
CA ASP A 5 -16.68 -9.19 -50.13
C ASP A 5 -16.21 -7.78 -50.53
N ALA A 6 -17.12 -6.80 -50.65
CA ALA A 6 -16.83 -5.46 -51.18
C ALA A 6 -16.66 -4.37 -50.10
N SER A 7 -17.03 -4.65 -48.85
CA SER A 7 -17.05 -3.67 -47.75
C SER A 7 -15.88 -3.81 -46.77
N GLY A 8 -14.91 -4.67 -47.06
CA GLY A 8 -13.79 -4.97 -46.16
C GLY A 8 -12.59 -4.06 -46.39
N GLU A 9 -11.93 -3.65 -45.31
CA GLU A 9 -10.60 -3.04 -45.36
C GLU A 9 -9.54 -4.14 -45.52
N SER A 10 -8.53 -3.90 -46.34
CA SER A 10 -7.39 -4.82 -46.47
C SER A 10 -6.35 -4.46 -45.41
N LEU A 11 -5.99 -5.42 -44.58
CA LEU A 11 -4.92 -5.28 -43.59
C LEU A 11 -3.58 -5.69 -44.21
N GLU A 12 -2.49 -5.34 -43.53
CA GLU A 12 -1.13 -5.71 -43.94
C GLU A 12 -0.92 -7.22 -43.98
N ASP A 13 -0.04 -7.66 -44.88
CA ASP A 13 0.34 -9.07 -44.99
C ASP A 13 1.05 -9.54 -43.70
N PHE A 14 0.59 -10.67 -43.15
CA PHE A 14 1.13 -11.24 -41.93
C PHE A 14 1.61 -12.66 -42.14
N ALA A 15 2.88 -12.90 -41.83
CA ALA A 15 3.49 -14.23 -41.89
C ALA A 15 3.45 -14.90 -40.50
N VAL A 16 2.87 -16.09 -40.44
CA VAL A 16 2.71 -16.86 -39.20
C VAL A 16 3.21 -18.29 -39.37
N ASN A 17 3.84 -18.82 -38.32
CA ASN A 17 4.32 -20.19 -38.24
C ASN A 17 3.80 -20.89 -36.97
N GLY A 18 3.78 -22.22 -36.98
CA GLY A 18 3.41 -23.04 -35.82
C GLY A 18 3.57 -24.52 -36.12
N SER A 19 3.78 -25.34 -35.09
CA SER A 19 3.83 -26.80 -35.20
C SER A 19 2.44 -27.41 -35.42
N THR A 20 1.39 -26.71 -35.02
CA THR A 20 -0.01 -27.10 -35.19
C THR A 20 -0.84 -25.96 -35.73
N PHE A 21 -1.99 -26.28 -36.35
CA PHE A 21 -2.93 -25.25 -36.77
C PHE A 21 -3.48 -24.43 -35.59
N ARG A 22 -3.62 -25.05 -34.41
CA ARG A 22 -4.07 -24.35 -33.19
C ARG A 22 -3.10 -23.23 -32.80
N GLU A 23 -1.79 -23.47 -32.87
CA GLU A 23 -0.80 -22.41 -32.61
C GLU A 23 -0.86 -21.29 -33.65
N ILE A 24 -1.10 -21.63 -34.92
CA ILE A 24 -1.28 -20.63 -35.97
C ILE A 24 -2.55 -19.80 -35.70
N ALA A 25 -3.66 -20.45 -35.35
CA ALA A 25 -4.91 -19.77 -35.00
C ALA A 25 -4.74 -18.86 -33.77
N HIS A 26 -4.01 -19.31 -32.75
CA HIS A 26 -3.68 -18.50 -31.57
C HIS A 26 -2.91 -17.23 -31.95
N LYS A 27 -1.84 -17.36 -32.73
CA LYS A 27 -1.04 -16.21 -33.20
C LYS A 27 -1.85 -15.25 -34.09
N LEU A 28 -2.72 -15.79 -34.95
CA LEU A 28 -3.64 -14.98 -35.74
C LEU A 28 -4.63 -14.23 -34.84
N TRP A 29 -5.12 -14.87 -33.78
CA TRP A 29 -6.01 -14.25 -32.81
C TRP A 29 -5.31 -13.16 -31.99
N GLU A 30 -4.10 -13.39 -31.49
CA GLU A 30 -3.32 -12.37 -30.80
C GLU A 30 -3.09 -11.14 -31.69
N HIS A 31 -2.74 -11.36 -32.96
CA HIS A 31 -2.44 -10.27 -33.87
C HIS A 31 -3.70 -9.54 -34.34
N PHE A 32 -4.75 -10.26 -34.75
CA PHE A 32 -5.92 -9.68 -35.41
C PHE A 32 -7.19 -9.63 -34.55
N GLY A 33 -7.21 -10.23 -33.36
CA GLY A 33 -8.39 -10.34 -32.50
C GLY A 33 -9.00 -8.99 -32.13
N HIS A 34 -8.17 -7.94 -32.01
CA HIS A 34 -8.61 -6.57 -31.71
C HIS A 34 -9.48 -5.92 -32.81
N HIS A 35 -9.48 -6.48 -34.03
CA HIS A 35 -10.39 -6.08 -35.11
C HIS A 35 -11.80 -6.65 -34.93
N VAL A 36 -11.97 -7.72 -34.15
CA VAL A 36 -13.28 -8.27 -33.78
C VAL A 36 -13.85 -7.42 -32.64
N LYS A 37 -14.99 -6.77 -32.87
CA LYS A 37 -15.63 -5.89 -31.87
C LYS A 37 -16.60 -6.62 -30.94
N GLY A 38 -16.91 -7.88 -31.26
CA GLY A 38 -17.71 -8.80 -30.44
C GLY A 38 -18.38 -9.85 -31.31
N ARG A 39 -19.16 -10.72 -30.68
CA ARG A 39 -19.95 -11.75 -31.38
C ARG A 39 -21.43 -11.43 -31.32
N ALA A 40 -22.06 -11.24 -32.47
CA ALA A 40 -23.51 -11.13 -32.56
C ALA A 40 -24.15 -12.51 -32.34
N VAL A 41 -25.00 -12.61 -31.31
CA VAL A 41 -25.76 -13.81 -30.99
C VAL A 41 -27.23 -13.47 -30.95
N LYS A 42 -28.08 -14.34 -31.51
CA LYS A 42 -29.53 -14.18 -31.46
C LYS A 42 -30.10 -15.21 -30.50
N HIS A 43 -30.67 -14.75 -29.40
CA HIS A 43 -31.35 -15.61 -28.43
C HIS A 43 -32.81 -15.15 -28.31
N ASN A 44 -33.76 -16.08 -28.50
CA ASN A 44 -35.20 -15.81 -28.44
C ASN A 44 -35.65 -14.62 -29.33
N GLY A 45 -35.05 -14.48 -30.51
CA GLY A 45 -35.39 -13.41 -31.44
C GLY A 45 -34.69 -12.07 -31.18
N ILE A 46 -34.03 -11.90 -30.03
CA ILE A 46 -33.33 -10.68 -29.63
C ILE A 46 -31.84 -10.84 -29.91
N TRP A 47 -31.24 -9.80 -30.48
CA TRP A 47 -29.80 -9.73 -30.69
C TRP A 47 -29.08 -9.32 -29.40
N SER A 48 -27.94 -9.95 -29.13
CA SER A 48 -26.99 -9.59 -28.08
C SER A 48 -25.57 -9.52 -28.66
N LEU A 49 -24.70 -8.80 -27.96
CA LEU A 49 -23.27 -8.79 -28.22
C LEU A 49 -22.55 -9.52 -27.10
N GLU A 50 -21.79 -10.54 -27.45
CA GLU A 50 -20.93 -11.27 -26.53
C GLU A 50 -19.45 -10.90 -26.75
N PRO A 51 -18.61 -11.02 -25.72
CA PRO A 51 -17.17 -10.82 -25.86
C PRO A 51 -16.58 -11.77 -26.91
N PRO A 52 -15.63 -11.29 -27.73
CA PRO A 52 -14.90 -12.17 -28.64
C PRO A 52 -14.00 -13.11 -27.84
N ALA A 53 -14.05 -14.40 -28.14
CA ALA A 53 -13.27 -15.43 -27.45
C ALA A 53 -12.53 -16.33 -28.45
N GLU A 54 -11.26 -16.62 -28.17
CA GLU A 54 -10.38 -17.37 -29.07
C GLU A 54 -10.90 -18.79 -29.34
N ASP A 55 -11.49 -19.44 -28.34
CA ASP A 55 -12.12 -20.77 -28.44
C ASP A 55 -13.24 -20.84 -29.50
N GLN A 56 -13.75 -19.67 -29.92
CA GLN A 56 -14.83 -19.50 -30.88
C GLN A 56 -14.37 -18.77 -32.13
N TRP A 57 -13.05 -18.69 -32.40
CA TRP A 57 -12.49 -17.98 -33.55
C TRP A 57 -13.15 -18.39 -34.88
N GLN A 58 -13.53 -19.67 -35.06
CA GLN A 58 -14.24 -20.14 -36.27
C GLN A 58 -15.60 -19.45 -36.51
N LYS A 59 -16.19 -18.79 -35.51
CA LYS A 59 -17.43 -18.00 -35.65
C LYS A 59 -17.16 -16.55 -36.06
N MET A 60 -15.90 -16.13 -36.08
CA MET A 60 -15.47 -14.73 -36.22
C MET A 60 -14.44 -14.52 -37.34
N MET A 61 -13.70 -15.57 -37.70
CA MET A 61 -12.67 -15.53 -38.72
C MET A 61 -12.83 -16.72 -39.67
N GLN A 62 -12.53 -16.51 -40.95
CA GLN A 62 -12.59 -17.57 -41.96
C GLN A 62 -11.43 -17.48 -42.93
N LEU A 63 -10.76 -18.61 -43.16
CA LEU A 63 -9.69 -18.70 -44.14
C LEU A 63 -10.26 -18.92 -45.53
N LYS A 64 -9.65 -18.29 -46.53
CA LYS A 64 -9.99 -18.41 -47.94
C LYS A 64 -8.71 -18.64 -48.74
N LEU A 65 -8.67 -19.76 -49.46
CA LEU A 65 -7.58 -20.09 -50.36
C LEU A 65 -8.11 -20.06 -51.79
N ASN A 66 -7.47 -19.25 -52.65
CA ASN A 66 -7.95 -18.97 -54.00
C ASN A 66 -9.41 -18.46 -53.98
N LYS A 67 -10.33 -19.21 -54.59
CA LYS A 67 -11.76 -18.90 -54.64
C LYS A 67 -12.60 -19.68 -53.61
N HIS A 68 -11.98 -20.55 -52.81
CA HIS A 68 -12.69 -21.45 -51.91
C HIS A 68 -12.51 -21.04 -50.45
N LEU A 69 -13.64 -21.02 -49.72
CA LEU A 69 -13.63 -20.89 -48.26
C LEU A 69 -13.15 -22.20 -47.65
N VAL A 70 -12.28 -22.10 -46.66
CA VAL A 70 -11.81 -23.24 -45.89
C VAL A 70 -12.84 -23.55 -44.83
N ASP A 71 -13.23 -24.82 -44.76
CA ASP A 71 -14.07 -25.32 -43.69
C ASP A 71 -13.32 -25.23 -42.35
N SER A 72 -13.88 -24.46 -41.43
CA SER A 72 -13.30 -24.18 -40.12
C SER A 72 -13.58 -25.27 -39.08
N THR A 73 -14.37 -26.29 -39.40
CA THR A 73 -14.76 -27.39 -38.50
C THR A 73 -13.90 -28.65 -38.64
N LYS A 74 -12.78 -28.54 -39.38
CA LYS A 74 -11.84 -29.64 -39.61
C LYS A 74 -11.27 -30.19 -38.30
N THR A 75 -11.06 -31.49 -38.28
CA THR A 75 -10.26 -32.16 -37.24
C THR A 75 -8.79 -31.71 -37.33
N GLU A 76 -8.04 -31.89 -36.25
CA GLU A 76 -6.62 -31.52 -36.22
C GLU A 76 -5.80 -32.22 -37.32
N ALA A 77 -6.07 -33.50 -37.58
CA ALA A 77 -5.43 -34.23 -38.68
C ALA A 77 -5.75 -33.62 -40.06
N ALA A 78 -7.01 -33.21 -40.29
CA ALA A 78 -7.42 -32.57 -41.54
C ALA A 78 -6.81 -31.16 -41.69
N TRP A 79 -6.62 -30.43 -40.58
CA TRP A 79 -5.89 -29.16 -40.56
C TRP A 79 -4.42 -29.33 -40.92
N ASN A 80 -3.76 -30.36 -40.38
CA ASN A 80 -2.35 -30.64 -40.69
C ASN A 80 -2.16 -31.00 -42.17
N GLN A 81 -3.03 -31.82 -42.74
CA GLN A 81 -3.02 -32.10 -44.18
C GLN A 81 -3.27 -30.83 -45.02
N TRP A 82 -4.18 -29.97 -44.57
CA TRP A 82 -4.44 -28.70 -45.25
C TRP A 82 -3.23 -27.76 -45.21
N LEU A 83 -2.51 -27.68 -44.09
CA LEU A 83 -1.29 -26.89 -43.97
C LEU A 83 -0.19 -27.36 -44.94
N VAL A 84 0.02 -28.67 -45.05
CA VAL A 84 0.99 -29.25 -45.99
C VAL A 84 0.61 -28.94 -47.43
N SER A 85 -0.66 -29.13 -47.81
CA SER A 85 -1.14 -28.87 -49.17
C SER A 85 -1.25 -27.37 -49.54
N SER A 86 -1.24 -26.50 -48.53
CA SER A 86 -1.31 -25.05 -48.68
C SER A 86 0.05 -24.36 -48.59
N ARG A 87 1.13 -25.13 -48.37
CA ARG A 87 2.49 -24.60 -48.26
C ARG A 87 2.88 -23.80 -49.51
N GLY A 88 3.42 -22.60 -49.28
CA GLY A 88 3.83 -21.68 -50.35
C GLY A 88 2.69 -20.93 -51.04
N LYS A 89 1.43 -21.09 -50.60
CA LYS A 89 0.28 -20.36 -51.13
C LYS A 89 -0.12 -19.22 -50.18
N THR A 90 -0.53 -18.09 -50.75
CA THR A 90 -1.12 -17.00 -49.98
C THR A 90 -2.56 -17.35 -49.60
N VAL A 91 -2.85 -17.34 -48.30
CA VAL A 91 -4.19 -17.57 -47.75
C VAL A 91 -4.74 -16.23 -47.30
N LYS A 92 -5.99 -15.91 -47.69
CA LYS A 92 -6.69 -14.71 -47.21
C LYS A 92 -7.41 -15.04 -45.91
N LEU A 93 -7.22 -14.23 -44.88
CA LEU A 93 -8.00 -14.27 -43.65
C LEU A 93 -9.14 -13.25 -43.75
N LEU A 94 -10.38 -13.71 -43.61
CA LEU A 94 -11.56 -12.86 -43.51
C LEU A 94 -11.89 -12.68 -42.02
N ILE A 95 -11.91 -11.44 -41.53
CA ILE A 95 -12.21 -11.10 -40.14
C ILE A 95 -13.58 -10.42 -40.09
N PHE A 96 -14.53 -11.01 -39.38
CA PHE A 96 -15.89 -10.48 -39.26
C PHE A 96 -16.02 -9.67 -37.97
N LYS A 97 -16.23 -8.36 -38.12
CA LYS A 97 -16.35 -7.38 -37.01
C LYS A 97 -17.30 -7.84 -35.88
N TYR A 98 -18.42 -8.47 -36.23
CA TYR A 98 -19.43 -8.97 -35.29
C TYR A 98 -19.69 -10.48 -35.41
N GLY A 99 -18.77 -11.22 -36.03
CA GLY A 99 -18.94 -12.64 -36.33
C GLY A 99 -19.82 -12.95 -37.55
N MET A 100 -19.91 -14.23 -37.88
CA MET A 100 -20.51 -14.73 -39.13
C MET A 100 -22.04 -14.84 -39.10
N ALA A 101 -22.67 -14.73 -37.93
CA ALA A 101 -24.12 -14.90 -37.74
C ALA A 101 -24.96 -13.86 -38.51
N LEU A 102 -24.39 -12.68 -38.78
CA LEU A 102 -25.06 -11.59 -39.52
C LEU A 102 -24.98 -11.82 -41.03
N THR A 103 -25.85 -12.69 -41.55
CA THR A 103 -25.84 -13.11 -42.97
C THR A 103 -26.55 -12.18 -43.92
N LYS A 104 -27.55 -11.42 -43.44
CA LYS A 104 -28.38 -10.52 -44.24
C LYS A 104 -28.18 -9.07 -43.79
N ALA A 105 -28.28 -8.13 -44.73
CA ALA A 105 -28.22 -6.70 -44.42
C ALA A 105 -29.28 -6.29 -43.38
N LYS A 106 -30.49 -6.87 -43.45
CA LYS A 106 -31.57 -6.64 -42.47
C LYS A 106 -31.21 -7.13 -41.06
N ASP A 107 -30.49 -8.25 -40.95
CA ASP A 107 -30.06 -8.78 -39.66
C ASP A 107 -28.97 -7.90 -39.04
N LEU A 108 -28.05 -7.39 -39.87
CA LEU A 108 -27.04 -6.42 -39.46
C LEU A 108 -27.68 -5.12 -38.97
N ASP A 109 -28.63 -4.55 -39.72
CA ASP A 109 -29.29 -3.30 -39.34
C ASP A 109 -30.09 -3.45 -38.03
N ASN A 110 -30.81 -4.57 -37.88
CA ASN A 110 -31.53 -4.87 -36.63
C ASN A 110 -30.58 -5.09 -35.44
N PHE A 111 -29.46 -5.79 -35.66
CA PHE A 111 -28.42 -5.97 -34.65
C PHE A 111 -27.80 -4.64 -34.24
N GLU A 112 -27.44 -3.79 -35.21
CA GLU A 112 -26.88 -2.48 -34.95
C GLU A 112 -27.85 -1.59 -34.18
N ALA A 113 -29.12 -1.54 -34.58
CA ALA A 113 -30.16 -0.78 -33.87
C ALA A 113 -30.38 -1.28 -32.42
N THR A 114 -30.26 -2.59 -32.19
CA THR A 114 -30.52 -3.19 -30.87
C THR A 114 -29.32 -3.06 -29.92
N CYS A 115 -28.12 -3.33 -30.42
CA CYS A 115 -26.93 -3.59 -29.59
C CYS A 115 -25.85 -2.53 -29.70
N ILE A 116 -25.75 -1.85 -30.86
CA ILE A 116 -24.61 -0.97 -31.15
C ILE A 116 -25.03 0.49 -31.04
N ARG A 117 -25.99 0.93 -31.86
CA ARG A 117 -26.46 2.32 -31.94
C ARG A 117 -27.06 2.76 -30.59
N PRO A 118 -26.84 4.02 -30.17
CA PRO A 118 -27.58 4.59 -29.04
C PRO A 118 -29.09 4.52 -29.28
N ARG A 119 -29.89 4.30 -28.23
CA ARG A 119 -31.35 4.23 -28.33
C ARG A 119 -31.95 5.52 -28.89
N GLU A 120 -31.36 6.64 -28.51
CA GLU A 120 -31.74 7.96 -28.97
C GLU A 120 -30.47 8.71 -29.36
N THR A 121 -30.48 9.30 -30.55
CA THR A 121 -29.46 10.22 -31.02
C THR A 121 -30.06 11.59 -31.21
N ASP A 122 -29.31 12.65 -30.94
CA ASP A 122 -29.73 14.01 -31.23
C ASP A 122 -29.74 14.29 -32.75
N ARG A 123 -30.13 15.51 -33.13
CA ARG A 123 -30.19 15.93 -34.55
C ARG A 123 -28.83 15.89 -35.26
N ALA A 124 -27.72 15.82 -34.50
CA ALA A 124 -26.35 15.74 -35.02
C ALA A 124 -25.78 14.30 -34.99
N GLY A 125 -26.55 13.31 -34.54
CA GLY A 125 -26.13 11.90 -34.47
C GLY A 125 -25.30 11.54 -33.24
N ALA A 126 -25.18 12.44 -32.25
CA ALA A 126 -24.55 12.13 -30.98
C ALA A 126 -25.55 11.42 -30.03
N THR A 127 -25.05 10.70 -29.01
CA THR A 127 -25.89 10.12 -27.96
C THR A 127 -26.81 11.20 -27.38
N ALA A 128 -28.12 10.97 -27.41
CA ALA A 128 -29.08 11.94 -26.90
C ALA A 128 -28.84 12.25 -25.41
N GLU A 129 -29.17 13.47 -25.01
CA GLU A 129 -29.04 13.96 -23.64
C GLU A 129 -29.73 13.05 -22.61
N VAL A 130 -30.82 12.37 -22.98
CA VAL A 130 -31.53 11.42 -22.12
C VAL A 130 -30.63 10.23 -21.77
N SER A 131 -30.04 9.58 -22.77
CA SER A 131 -29.12 8.46 -22.58
C SER A 131 -27.82 8.88 -21.88
N LEU A 132 -27.33 10.09 -22.14
CA LEU A 132 -26.15 10.62 -21.45
C LEU A 132 -26.42 10.84 -19.95
N ARG A 133 -27.62 11.34 -19.62
CA ARG A 133 -28.05 11.54 -18.24
C ARG A 133 -28.23 10.22 -17.49
N GLU A 134 -28.78 9.19 -18.14
CA GLU A 134 -28.87 7.84 -17.58
C GLU A 134 -27.48 7.31 -17.18
N VAL A 135 -26.50 7.38 -18.10
CA VAL A 135 -25.12 6.95 -17.82
C VAL A 135 -24.47 7.78 -16.72
N ALA A 136 -24.72 9.10 -16.67
CA ALA A 136 -24.23 9.95 -15.59
C ALA A 136 -24.81 9.57 -14.22
N ASN A 137 -26.10 9.25 -14.16
CA ASN A 137 -26.75 8.79 -12.94
C ASN A 137 -26.22 7.42 -12.50
N GLU A 138 -25.97 6.49 -13.43
CA GLU A 138 -25.35 5.20 -13.13
C GLU A 138 -23.91 5.36 -12.59
N LEU A 139 -23.12 6.28 -13.16
CA LEU A 139 -21.80 6.64 -12.65
C LEU A 139 -21.87 7.17 -11.22
N GLU A 140 -22.77 8.12 -10.97
CA GLU A 140 -22.94 8.73 -9.66
C GLU A 140 -23.42 7.70 -8.62
N ALA A 141 -24.33 6.80 -9.00
CA ALA A 141 -24.78 5.73 -8.12
C ALA A 141 -23.65 4.75 -7.75
N HIS A 142 -22.78 4.40 -8.70
CA HIS A 142 -21.67 3.46 -8.46
C HIS A 142 -20.51 4.12 -7.69
N TRP A 143 -20.14 5.34 -8.07
CA TRP A 143 -18.92 6.00 -7.62
C TRP A 143 -19.14 7.11 -6.57
N GLY A 144 -20.39 7.54 -6.32
CA GLY A 144 -20.72 8.67 -5.45
C GLY A 144 -20.35 8.49 -3.98
N SER A 145 -20.16 7.26 -3.52
CA SER A 145 -19.63 6.97 -2.18
C SER A 145 -18.15 7.31 -2.03
N ARG A 146 -17.39 7.25 -3.13
CA ARG A 146 -15.94 7.45 -3.17
C ARG A 146 -15.56 8.84 -3.68
N PHE A 147 -16.32 9.34 -4.66
CA PHE A 147 -16.06 10.61 -5.31
C PHE A 147 -17.24 11.55 -5.17
N GLN A 148 -16.95 12.80 -4.85
CA GLN A 148 -17.89 13.91 -4.94
C GLN A 148 -17.55 14.74 -6.18
N ALA A 149 -18.54 15.02 -7.00
CA ALA A 149 -18.37 15.78 -8.23
C ALA A 149 -19.61 16.63 -8.54
N THR A 150 -19.45 17.63 -9.40
CA THR A 150 -20.61 18.37 -9.92
C THR A 150 -21.35 17.52 -10.96
N THR A 151 -22.63 17.83 -11.20
CA THR A 151 -23.42 17.20 -12.28
C THR A 151 -22.72 17.32 -13.64
N VAL A 152 -22.01 18.42 -13.89
CA VAL A 152 -21.25 18.62 -15.14
C VAL A 152 -20.08 17.64 -15.24
N THR A 153 -19.37 17.38 -14.14
CA THR A 153 -18.27 16.42 -14.11
C THR A 153 -18.76 14.99 -14.37
N TRP A 154 -19.88 14.58 -13.75
CA TRP A 154 -20.50 13.28 -14.02
C TRP A 154 -20.91 13.13 -15.48
N ARG A 155 -21.49 14.18 -16.06
CA ARG A 155 -21.84 14.23 -17.49
C ARG A 155 -20.63 14.19 -18.40
N LEU A 156 -19.52 14.84 -18.03
CA LEU A 156 -18.28 14.81 -18.80
C LEU A 156 -17.73 13.37 -18.86
N TRP A 157 -17.81 12.65 -17.74
CA TRP A 157 -17.43 11.23 -17.70
C TRP A 157 -18.39 10.34 -18.47
N ALA A 158 -19.70 10.54 -18.34
CA ALA A 158 -20.69 9.85 -19.15
C ALA A 158 -20.44 10.08 -20.65
N ASN A 159 -20.13 11.31 -21.07
CA ASN A 159 -19.79 11.63 -22.44
C ASN A 159 -18.52 10.89 -22.91
N HIS A 160 -17.48 10.82 -22.06
CA HIS A 160 -16.27 10.06 -22.37
C HIS A 160 -16.58 8.57 -22.65
N ILE A 161 -17.50 7.98 -21.89
CA ILE A 161 -17.94 6.59 -22.06
C ILE A 161 -18.75 6.43 -23.36
N THR A 162 -19.72 7.32 -23.59
CA THR A 162 -20.67 7.22 -24.70
C THR A 162 -20.13 7.71 -26.04
N ARG A 163 -18.97 8.37 -26.06
CA ARG A 163 -18.36 8.98 -27.26
C ARG A 163 -18.16 8.04 -28.44
N ASN A 164 -17.90 6.75 -28.19
CA ASN A 164 -17.71 5.77 -29.27
C ASN A 164 -19.02 5.21 -29.84
N LEU A 165 -20.17 5.69 -29.34
CA LEU A 165 -21.54 5.31 -29.73
C LEU A 165 -21.83 3.81 -29.67
N ASN A 166 -20.96 3.01 -29.05
CA ASN A 166 -21.11 1.56 -29.00
C ASN A 166 -21.61 1.14 -27.62
N ARG A 167 -22.93 1.00 -27.50
CA ARG A 167 -23.63 0.80 -26.23
C ARG A 167 -23.21 -0.46 -25.48
N SER A 168 -22.81 -1.50 -26.20
CA SER A 168 -22.44 -2.78 -25.59
C SER A 168 -21.26 -2.70 -24.62
N ASN A 169 -20.37 -1.72 -24.77
CA ASN A 169 -19.21 -1.53 -23.90
C ASN A 169 -19.44 -0.54 -22.74
N TRP A 170 -20.59 0.15 -22.69
CA TRP A 170 -20.80 1.21 -21.69
C TRP A 170 -20.78 0.65 -20.27
N ARG A 171 -21.42 -0.50 -20.03
CA ARG A 171 -21.43 -1.15 -18.70
C ARG A 171 -20.05 -1.54 -18.20
N GLU A 172 -19.20 -2.07 -19.07
CA GLU A 172 -17.83 -2.41 -18.71
C GLU A 172 -17.04 -1.14 -18.36
N LYS A 173 -17.17 -0.09 -19.17
CA LYS A 173 -16.50 1.20 -18.95
C LYS A 173 -16.99 1.94 -17.69
N LEU A 174 -18.24 1.75 -17.28
CA LEU A 174 -18.79 2.31 -16.04
C LEU A 174 -18.07 1.78 -14.79
N LEU A 175 -17.62 0.53 -14.84
CA LEU A 175 -16.91 -0.13 -13.74
C LEU A 175 -15.41 0.24 -13.70
N GLN A 176 -14.89 0.81 -14.77
CA GLN A 176 -13.49 1.21 -14.83
C GLN A 176 -13.26 2.51 -14.05
N PRO A 177 -12.05 2.69 -13.48
CA PRO A 177 -11.72 3.93 -12.77
C PRO A 177 -11.80 5.14 -13.70
N PRO A 178 -12.01 6.35 -13.14
CA PRO A 178 -12.14 7.56 -13.93
C PRO A 178 -10.87 7.84 -14.76
N PRO A 179 -11.02 8.30 -16.02
CA PRO A 179 -9.90 8.77 -16.83
C PRO A 179 -9.13 9.91 -16.15
N VAL A 180 -7.83 10.02 -16.41
CA VAL A 180 -6.91 10.98 -15.75
C VAL A 180 -7.43 12.43 -15.78
N HIS A 181 -7.95 12.89 -16.92
CA HIS A 181 -8.48 14.25 -17.06
C HIS A 181 -9.77 14.50 -16.27
N ILE A 182 -10.48 13.45 -15.87
CA ILE A 182 -11.69 13.51 -15.05
C ILE A 182 -11.33 13.42 -13.56
N VAL A 183 -10.35 12.60 -13.20
CA VAL A 183 -9.85 12.45 -11.82
C VAL A 183 -9.55 13.80 -11.18
N GLN A 184 -8.93 14.72 -11.94
CA GLN A 184 -8.58 16.05 -11.46
C GLN A 184 -9.77 16.93 -11.07
N LEU A 185 -10.97 16.58 -11.55
CA LEU A 185 -12.22 17.28 -11.28
C LEU A 185 -13.07 16.60 -10.19
N LEU A 186 -12.64 15.43 -9.70
CA LEU A 186 -13.29 14.70 -8.63
C LEU A 186 -12.69 15.08 -7.28
N ARG A 187 -13.53 15.15 -6.25
CA ARG A 187 -13.12 15.32 -4.85
C ARG A 187 -13.36 14.01 -4.10
N ALA A 188 -12.61 13.77 -3.02
CA ALA A 188 -12.94 12.70 -2.09
C ALA A 188 -14.31 12.99 -1.45
N SER A 189 -15.09 11.95 -1.17
CA SER A 189 -16.38 12.12 -0.47
C SER A 189 -16.17 12.71 0.93
N ALA A 190 -17.15 13.48 1.41
CA ALA A 190 -17.12 14.11 2.73
C ALA A 190 -16.86 13.08 3.85
N THR A 191 -17.48 11.91 3.77
CA THR A 191 -17.28 10.78 4.68
C THR A 191 -15.83 10.28 4.70
N GLN A 192 -15.17 10.23 3.54
CA GLN A 192 -13.76 9.83 3.48
C GLN A 192 -12.83 10.88 4.09
N VAL A 193 -13.13 12.17 3.90
CA VAL A 193 -12.38 13.27 4.53
C VAL A 193 -12.56 13.25 6.04
N GLU A 194 -13.80 13.08 6.51
CA GLU A 194 -14.12 12.95 7.94
C GLU A 194 -13.39 11.77 8.59
N GLN A 195 -13.39 10.60 7.96
CA GLN A 195 -12.65 9.43 8.44
C GLN A 195 -11.14 9.69 8.54
N ARG A 196 -10.55 10.35 7.53
CA ARG A 196 -9.13 10.73 7.56
C ARG A 196 -8.84 11.72 8.68
N MET A 197 -9.69 12.74 8.85
CA MET A 197 -9.54 13.73 9.90
C MET A 197 -9.67 13.11 11.30
N ALA A 198 -10.62 12.20 11.49
CA ALA A 198 -10.80 11.45 12.74
C ALA A 198 -9.56 10.59 13.07
N ASN A 199 -8.99 9.92 12.08
CA ASN A 199 -7.76 9.13 12.27
C ASN A 199 -6.55 10.00 12.60
N LEU A 200 -6.38 11.14 11.92
CA LEU A 200 -5.32 12.11 12.22
C LEU A 200 -5.48 12.69 13.63
N THR A 201 -6.71 13.03 14.02
CA THR A 201 -7.01 13.57 15.35
C THR A 201 -6.70 12.55 16.43
N ARG A 202 -7.07 11.27 16.22
CA ARG A 202 -6.72 10.18 17.13
C ARG A 202 -5.21 10.02 17.26
N SER A 203 -4.48 10.01 16.14
CA SER A 203 -3.02 9.89 16.15
C SER A 203 -2.34 11.06 16.85
N ALA A 204 -2.81 12.29 16.62
CA ALA A 204 -2.29 13.49 17.27
C ALA A 204 -2.52 13.47 18.79
N ARG A 205 -3.71 13.02 19.23
CA ARG A 205 -4.01 12.84 20.67
C ARG A 205 -3.09 11.81 21.32
N MET A 206 -2.89 10.65 20.69
CA MET A 206 -1.98 9.63 21.20
C MET A 206 -0.54 10.16 21.33
N ALA A 207 -0.05 10.91 20.35
CA ALA A 207 1.28 11.51 20.41
C ALA A 207 1.37 12.56 21.54
N GLN A 208 0.33 13.37 21.72
CA GLN A 208 0.23 14.33 22.83
C GLN A 208 0.26 13.62 24.18
N ASP A 209 -0.51 12.56 24.36
CA ASP A 209 -0.56 11.77 25.59
C ASP A 209 0.82 11.18 25.94
N CYS A 210 1.55 10.68 24.94
CA CYS A 210 2.93 10.22 25.12
C CYS A 210 3.88 11.33 25.61
N VAL A 211 3.77 12.53 25.05
CA VAL A 211 4.60 13.68 25.46
C VAL A 211 4.24 14.12 26.87
N VAL A 212 2.95 14.23 27.18
CA VAL A 212 2.47 14.59 28.52
C VAL A 212 2.94 13.58 29.56
N GLY A 213 2.81 12.28 29.27
CA GLY A 213 3.31 11.23 30.16
C GLY A 213 4.83 11.28 30.37
N SER A 214 5.59 11.59 29.31
CA SER A 214 7.06 11.73 29.40
C SER A 214 7.47 12.96 30.23
N LEU A 215 6.75 14.08 30.09
CA LEU A 215 6.97 15.27 30.90
C LEU A 215 6.67 15.01 32.38
N ALA A 216 5.57 14.33 32.69
CA ALA A 216 5.24 13.95 34.07
C ALA A 216 6.32 13.03 34.70
N ALA A 217 6.84 12.07 33.92
CA ALA A 217 7.94 11.22 34.38
C ALA A 217 9.24 12.02 34.61
N TYR A 218 9.54 12.98 33.74
CA TYR A 218 10.67 13.90 33.92
C TYR A 218 10.53 14.75 35.19
N GLU A 219 9.35 15.31 35.44
CA GLU A 219 9.08 16.09 36.65
C GLU A 219 9.25 15.26 37.93
N ALA A 220 8.78 14.01 37.93
CA ALA A 220 8.99 13.09 39.05
C ALA A 220 10.49 12.83 39.32
N LEU A 221 11.27 12.53 38.27
CA LEU A 221 12.72 12.35 38.38
C LEU A 221 13.43 13.62 38.87
N HIS A 222 12.97 14.79 38.43
CA HIS A 222 13.52 16.07 38.87
C HIS A 222 13.27 16.32 40.36
N GLN A 223 12.08 15.98 40.86
CA GLN A 223 11.75 16.06 42.29
C GLN A 223 12.61 15.11 43.12
N GLU A 224 12.78 13.86 42.66
CA GLU A 224 13.67 12.89 43.33
C GLU A 224 15.12 13.38 43.39
N TRP A 225 15.64 13.91 42.28
CA TRP A 225 16.98 14.49 42.22
C TRP A 225 17.15 15.65 43.20
N THR A 226 16.17 16.54 43.29
CA THR A 226 16.19 17.69 44.21
C THR A 226 16.19 17.22 45.66
N ALA A 227 15.31 16.28 46.01
CA ALA A 227 15.25 15.70 47.35
C ALA A 227 16.55 14.98 47.74
N PHE A 228 17.20 14.31 46.78
CA PHE A 228 18.52 13.71 46.98
C PHE A 228 19.59 14.76 47.30
N GLY A 229 19.64 15.86 46.54
CA GLY A 229 20.57 16.97 46.77
C GLY A 229 20.41 17.59 48.16
N GLU A 230 19.16 17.87 48.56
CA GLU A 230 18.86 18.42 49.89
C GLU A 230 19.25 17.46 51.03
N ARG A 231 19.11 16.15 50.82
CA ARG A 231 19.53 15.14 51.82
C ARG A 231 21.05 15.09 51.92
N SER A 232 21.75 15.04 50.80
CA SER A 232 23.22 15.01 50.77
C SER A 232 23.82 16.23 51.45
N GLN A 233 23.27 17.43 51.19
CA GLN A 233 23.73 18.65 51.84
C GLN A 233 23.55 18.62 53.37
N ARG A 234 22.42 18.10 53.85
CA ARG A 234 22.16 17.92 55.29
C ARG A 234 23.15 16.94 55.92
N ASP A 235 23.38 15.80 55.28
CA ASP A 235 24.30 14.77 55.78
C ASP A 235 25.74 15.30 55.84
N TRP A 236 26.15 16.07 54.84
CA TRP A 236 27.48 16.70 54.80
C TRP A 236 27.66 17.74 55.92
N ALA A 237 26.64 18.57 56.16
CA ALA A 237 26.65 19.54 57.26
C ALA A 237 26.74 18.84 58.63
N ALA A 238 25.98 17.76 58.83
CA ALA A 238 26.01 16.97 60.07
C ALA A 238 27.35 16.26 60.29
N PHE A 239 28.02 15.80 59.24
CA PHE A 239 29.39 15.28 59.33
C PHE A 239 30.38 16.37 59.75
N GLY A 240 30.32 17.55 59.13
CA GLY A 240 31.17 18.69 59.48
C GLY A 240 31.04 19.10 60.95
N GLN A 241 29.81 19.14 61.47
CA GLN A 241 29.57 19.42 62.90
C GLN A 241 30.20 18.37 63.82
N ARG A 242 30.07 17.08 63.50
CA ARG A 242 30.70 15.99 64.28
C ARG A 242 32.22 16.09 64.28
N LEU A 243 32.81 16.42 63.13
CA LEU A 243 34.26 16.60 63.00
C LEU A 243 34.76 17.79 63.84
N ALA A 244 34.02 18.91 63.80
CA ALA A 244 34.33 20.08 64.63
C ALA A 244 34.25 19.76 66.13
N ALA A 245 33.18 19.08 66.58
CA ALA A 245 33.03 18.64 67.96
C ALA A 245 34.14 17.67 68.39
N HIS A 246 34.55 16.75 67.50
CA HIS A 246 35.66 15.85 67.78
C HIS A 246 36.99 16.62 67.94
N LYS A 247 37.26 17.59 67.07
CA LYS A 247 38.43 18.47 67.19
C LYS A 247 38.42 19.21 68.53
N GLU A 248 37.30 19.80 68.91
CA GLU A 248 37.15 20.50 70.20
C GLU A 248 37.39 19.57 71.40
N ASN A 249 36.88 18.33 71.36
CA ASN A 249 37.14 17.33 72.39
C ASN A 249 38.64 17.00 72.50
N LEU A 250 39.32 16.82 71.37
CA LEU A 250 40.76 16.55 71.37
C LEU A 250 41.55 17.74 71.91
N THR A 251 41.22 18.97 71.51
CA THR A 251 41.84 20.18 72.06
C THR A 251 41.62 20.29 73.57
N SER A 252 40.41 20.00 74.05
CA SER A 252 40.11 20.02 75.49
C SER A 252 40.92 18.96 76.25
N LYS A 253 41.09 17.76 75.69
CA LYS A 253 41.93 16.71 76.28
C LYS A 253 43.40 17.11 76.27
N GLN A 254 43.89 17.70 75.19
CA GLN A 254 45.25 18.22 75.09
C GLN A 254 45.51 19.27 76.18
N ASN A 255 44.65 20.27 76.30
CA ASN A 255 44.77 21.31 77.31
C ASN A 255 44.76 20.74 78.74
N ALA A 256 43.96 19.71 79.01
CA ALA A 256 43.93 19.04 80.31
C ALA A 256 45.24 18.30 80.62
N ILE A 257 45.84 17.64 79.62
CA ILE A 257 47.15 16.99 79.76
C ILE A 257 48.24 18.05 79.99
N ASP A 258 48.24 19.14 79.20
CA ASP A 258 49.23 20.21 79.33
C ASP A 258 49.16 20.88 80.72
N ALA A 259 47.97 21.09 81.27
CA ALA A 259 47.79 21.58 82.63
C ALA A 259 48.36 20.61 83.68
N PHE A 260 48.04 19.31 83.55
CA PHE A 260 48.57 18.28 84.45
C PHE A 260 50.10 18.19 84.41
N LEU A 261 50.72 18.32 83.24
CA LEU A 261 52.18 18.35 83.10
C LEU A 261 52.80 19.62 83.71
N GLY A 262 52.09 20.76 83.69
CA GLY A 262 52.53 21.99 84.35
C GLY A 262 52.48 21.92 85.87
N ASP A 263 51.52 21.17 86.43
CA ASP A 263 51.36 20.97 87.87
C ASP A 263 52.34 19.93 88.46
N LEU A 264 52.92 19.08 87.62
CA LEU A 264 53.99 18.17 88.04
C LEU A 264 55.29 18.96 88.23
N GLU A 265 55.69 19.19 89.48
CA GLU A 265 57.10 19.46 89.78
C GLU A 265 57.90 18.21 89.39
N LEU A 266 58.48 18.23 88.18
CA LEU A 266 59.39 17.20 87.74
C LEU A 266 60.59 17.22 88.69
N ILE A 267 60.64 16.24 89.60
CA ILE A 267 61.84 15.97 90.41
C ILE A 267 62.99 15.80 89.41
N PRO A 268 64.04 16.65 89.46
CA PRO A 268 65.19 16.49 88.59
C PRO A 268 65.73 15.07 88.78
N ILE A 269 66.13 14.39 87.70
CA ILE A 269 66.64 13.00 87.77
C ILE A 269 67.79 12.85 88.81
N ALA A 270 68.49 13.94 89.14
CA ALA A 270 69.51 14.01 90.18
C ALA A 270 68.99 13.78 91.62
N GLU A 271 67.69 13.96 91.89
CA GLU A 271 67.04 13.79 93.19
C GLU A 271 66.26 12.46 93.32
N VAL A 272 66.22 11.66 92.26
CA VAL A 272 65.67 10.29 92.31
C VAL A 272 66.72 9.39 92.94
N VAL A 273 66.54 9.05 94.22
CA VAL A 273 67.40 8.09 94.95
C VAL A 273 67.24 6.72 94.31
N ASP A 274 68.34 6.13 93.83
CA ASP A 274 68.38 4.75 93.37
C ASP A 274 67.96 3.82 94.54
N PRO A 275 66.89 3.03 94.42
CA PRO A 275 66.45 2.15 95.50
C PRO A 275 67.32 0.89 95.65
N LEU A 276 68.20 0.59 94.69
CA LEU A 276 69.05 -0.62 94.72
C LEU A 276 70.01 -0.73 95.92
N PRO A 277 70.60 0.35 96.47
CA PRO A 277 71.43 0.29 97.67
C PRO A 277 70.63 0.15 98.98
N LEU A 278 69.30 0.31 98.95
CA LEU A 278 68.40 0.21 100.12
C LEU A 278 67.76 -1.19 100.26
N ILE A 279 68.07 -2.12 99.37
CA ILE A 279 67.61 -3.51 99.48
C ILE A 279 68.60 -4.25 100.39
N GLU A 280 68.18 -4.52 101.63
CA GLU A 280 68.92 -5.37 102.56
C GLU A 280 68.98 -6.80 101.99
N ASN A 281 70.19 -7.37 101.89
CA ASN A 281 70.35 -8.78 101.56
C ASN A 281 69.76 -9.63 102.70
N ILE A 282 68.76 -10.43 102.38
CA ILE A 282 68.17 -11.39 103.32
C ILE A 282 69.16 -12.53 103.52
N ASP A 283 69.47 -12.88 104.78
CA ASP A 283 70.37 -13.99 105.11
C ASP A 283 69.89 -15.31 104.48
N ASP A 284 70.82 -16.01 103.83
CA ASP A 284 70.60 -17.30 103.20
C ASP A 284 70.57 -18.41 104.27
N PHE A 285 69.37 -18.85 104.63
CA PHE A 285 69.17 -19.96 105.58
C PHE A 285 69.18 -21.35 104.93
N GLU A 286 69.43 -21.48 103.61
CA GLU A 286 69.39 -22.78 102.92
C GLU A 286 70.72 -23.57 102.97
N HIS A 287 71.78 -23.00 103.55
CA HIS A 287 73.09 -23.66 103.72
C HIS A 287 73.64 -23.59 105.16
N ALA A 288 72.85 -24.03 106.14
CA ALA A 288 73.36 -24.39 107.47
C ALA A 288 73.77 -25.88 107.50
N GLU A 289 75.05 -26.16 107.80
CA GLU A 289 75.59 -27.49 108.14
C GLU A 289 75.02 -28.05 109.45
#